data_AF-A0A8S2FKM2-F1
#
_entry.id   AF-A0A8S2FKM2-F1
#
_cell.length_a   1.000
_cell.length_b   1.000
_cell.length_c   1.000
_cell.angle_alpha   90.00
_cell.angle_beta   90.00
_cell.angle_gamma   90.00
#
_symmetry.space_group_name_H-M   'P 1'
#
loop_
_entity.id
_entity.type
_entity.pdbx_description
1 polymer ?
#
loop_
_entity_poly.entity_id
_entity_poly.type
_entity_poly.pdbx_seq_one_letter_code
_entity_poly.pdbx_strand_id
1 'polypeptide(L)'
;STSCGGSNGNKKPKLNETVVFMNSEEPTYCLCSQESYGEMICCDNKACEFEWFHFNCVNLTTKPKGKWYCPRCRLNQCSPASYKG
;
A
#
# COMPACT_ATOMS: atom_id res chain seq x y z
N SER A 1 -1.67 -36.71 -19.79
CA SER A 1 -2.63 -36.20 -18.80
C SER A 1 -1.89 -35.93 -17.51
N THR A 2 -1.59 -34.67 -17.21
CA THR A 2 -0.75 -34.29 -16.06
C THR A 2 -1.57 -34.42 -14.78
N SER A 3 -1.24 -35.42 -13.95
CA SER A 3 -1.73 -35.52 -12.58
C SER A 3 -0.55 -35.25 -11.66
N CYS A 4 -0.45 -34.03 -11.13
CA CYS A 4 0.47 -33.71 -10.05
C CYS A 4 -0.28 -33.86 -8.72
N GLY A 5 -0.19 -35.05 -8.13
CA GLY A 5 -0.34 -35.23 -6.69
C GLY A 5 0.99 -34.88 -6.02
N GLY A 6 0.92 -34.08 -4.95
CA GLY A 6 2.08 -33.71 -4.14
C GLY A 6 1.63 -33.23 -2.76
N SER A 7 1.87 -34.06 -1.74
CA SER A 7 1.63 -33.77 -0.33
C SER A 7 2.75 -32.90 0.27
N ASN A 8 2.45 -32.32 1.43
CA ASN A 8 3.34 -31.75 2.45
C ASN A 8 3.81 -30.29 2.30
N GLY A 9 3.11 -29.43 3.03
CA GLY A 9 3.59 -28.13 3.51
C GLY A 9 2.89 -27.76 4.82
N ASN A 10 3.27 -28.40 5.92
CA ASN A 10 2.95 -27.93 7.27
C ASN A 10 3.53 -26.51 7.47
N LYS A 11 2.70 -25.47 7.42
CA LYS A 11 3.00 -24.16 8.05
C LYS A 11 1.96 -23.86 9.12
N LYS A 12 2.22 -24.51 10.26
CA LYS A 12 1.92 -24.15 11.65
C LYS A 12 1.06 -22.89 11.86
N PRO A 13 -0.13 -22.97 12.49
CA PRO A 13 -0.72 -21.81 13.13
C PRO A 13 0.22 -21.39 14.26
N LYS A 14 0.80 -20.19 14.19
CA LYS A 14 1.48 -19.62 15.35
C LYS A 14 0.42 -19.06 16.30
N LEU A 15 -0.21 -19.98 17.02
CA LEU A 15 -1.07 -19.70 18.16
C LEU A 15 -0.15 -19.35 19.35
N ASN A 16 -0.04 -18.05 19.66
CA ASN A 16 0.31 -17.59 20.99
C ASN A 16 -0.88 -16.82 21.57
N GLU A 17 -1.35 -17.37 22.68
CA GLU A 17 -2.49 -16.98 23.47
C GLU A 17 -2.27 -15.63 24.17
N THR A 18 -2.82 -14.57 23.61
CA THR A 18 -3.32 -13.43 24.38
C THR A 18 -4.41 -12.78 23.55
N VAL A 19 -5.66 -13.04 23.94
CA VAL A 19 -6.85 -12.36 23.42
C VAL A 19 -6.82 -10.90 23.85
N VAL A 20 -5.96 -10.13 23.20
CA VAL A 20 -6.15 -8.70 23.14
C VAL A 20 -7.30 -8.47 22.17
N PHE A 21 -8.44 -8.02 22.68
CA PHE A 21 -9.42 -7.27 21.89
C PHE A 21 -8.76 -5.95 21.45
N MET A 22 -7.72 -6.05 20.63
CA MET A 22 -7.09 -4.93 19.96
C MET A 22 -7.77 -4.89 18.61
N ASN A 23 -8.68 -3.93 18.47
CA ASN A 23 -8.94 -3.28 17.19
C ASN A 23 -7.57 -2.81 16.67
N SER A 24 -6.83 -3.74 16.05
CA SER A 24 -5.51 -3.59 15.46
C SER A 24 -5.73 -2.91 14.12
N GLU A 25 -6.20 -1.67 14.18
CA GLU A 25 -6.16 -0.76 13.05
C GLU A 25 -4.69 -0.41 12.85
N GLU A 26 -3.91 -1.39 12.40
CA GLU A 26 -2.62 -1.12 11.80
C GLU A 26 -2.87 -0.01 10.79
N PRO A 27 -2.20 1.14 10.94
CA PRO A 27 -2.54 2.32 10.17
C PRO A 27 -2.47 1.96 8.69
N THR A 28 -3.61 2.04 8.03
CA THR A 28 -3.71 1.66 6.63
C THR A 28 -3.19 2.81 5.80
N TYR A 29 -2.03 2.59 5.20
CA TYR A 29 -1.44 3.52 4.25
C TYR A 29 -1.78 3.08 2.83
N CYS A 30 -1.50 3.93 1.84
CA CYS A 30 -1.81 3.70 0.43
C CYS A 30 -3.32 3.74 0.09
N LEU A 31 -3.63 3.82 -1.21
CA LEU A 31 -4.99 3.88 -1.75
C LEU A 31 -5.77 2.57 -1.58
N CYS A 32 -5.08 1.47 -1.26
CA CYS A 32 -5.70 0.17 -1.06
C CYS A 32 -6.24 -0.02 0.37
N SER A 33 -5.92 0.89 1.30
CA SER A 33 -6.26 0.75 2.72
C SER A 33 -5.88 -0.64 3.29
N GLN A 34 -4.71 -1.14 2.86
CA GLN A 34 -4.15 -2.42 3.32
C GLN A 34 -2.97 -2.14 4.24
N GLU A 35 -2.55 -3.19 4.96
CA GLU A 35 -1.32 -3.16 5.75
C GLU A 35 -0.10 -2.76 4.88
N SER A 36 0.90 -2.14 5.50
CA SER A 36 2.18 -1.87 4.84
C SER A 36 2.90 -3.20 4.57
N TYR A 37 3.11 -3.55 3.30
CA TYR A 37 3.82 -4.78 2.93
C TYR A 37 4.85 -4.51 1.83
N GLY A 38 6.03 -5.12 1.96
CA GLY A 38 7.08 -5.04 0.94
C GLY A 38 7.64 -3.62 0.73
N GLU A 39 7.76 -3.22 -0.54
CA GLU A 39 8.35 -1.93 -0.93
C GLU A 39 7.32 -0.80 -0.97
N MET A 40 7.62 0.26 -0.21
CA MET A 40 6.78 1.45 -0.11
C MET A 40 7.56 2.71 -0.48
N ILE A 41 6.84 3.70 -1.00
CA ILE A 41 7.37 5.02 -1.35
C ILE A 41 6.59 6.12 -0.64
N CYS A 42 7.30 7.13 -0.14
CA CYS A 42 6.69 8.34 0.39
C CYS A 42 6.50 9.39 -0.71
N CYS A 43 5.36 10.07 -0.67
CA CYS A 43 5.03 11.21 -1.51
C CYS A 43 5.72 12.46 -0.95
N ASP A 44 6.49 13.15 -1.78
CA ASP A 44 7.21 14.38 -1.40
C ASP A 44 6.27 15.59 -1.18
N ASN A 45 4.98 15.44 -1.50
CA ASN A 45 3.97 16.45 -1.21
C ASN A 45 3.55 16.39 0.27
N LYS A 46 3.93 17.42 1.04
CA LYS A 46 3.57 17.59 2.47
C LYS A 46 2.06 17.73 2.72
N ALA A 47 1.28 18.06 1.69
CA ALA A 47 -0.18 18.13 1.77
C ALA A 47 -0.87 16.80 1.38
N CYS A 48 -0.11 15.71 1.19
CA CYS A 48 -0.67 14.41 0.88
C CYS A 48 -1.17 13.73 2.15
N GLU A 49 -2.45 13.35 2.20
CA GLU A 49 -3.04 12.71 3.39
C GLU A 49 -2.48 11.31 3.68
N PHE A 50 -2.14 10.56 2.63
CA PHE A 50 -1.72 9.16 2.78
C PHE A 50 -0.22 9.00 2.99
N GLU A 51 0.59 9.94 2.46
CA GLU A 51 2.06 9.97 2.37
C GLU A 51 2.75 8.71 1.81
N TRP A 52 2.37 7.50 2.21
CA TRP A 52 2.99 6.23 1.86
C TRP A 52 2.14 5.41 0.90
N PHE A 53 2.80 4.79 -0.09
CA PHE A 53 2.15 4.00 -1.13
C PHE A 53 2.97 2.76 -1.47
N HIS A 54 2.32 1.62 -1.71
CA HIS A 54 2.99 0.42 -2.20
C HIS A 54 3.39 0.60 -3.65
N PHE A 55 4.56 0.10 -4.01
CA PHE A 55 5.07 0.15 -5.38
C PHE A 55 4.06 -0.40 -6.40
N ASN A 56 3.47 -1.56 -6.09
CA ASN A 56 2.48 -2.19 -6.96
C ASN A 56 1.19 -1.33 -7.13
N CYS A 57 0.74 -0.66 -6.07
CA CYS A 57 -0.46 0.18 -6.13
C CYS A 57 -0.26 1.45 -6.97
N VAL A 58 0.98 1.93 -7.08
CA VAL A 58 1.32 3.12 -7.87
C VAL A 58 2.10 2.79 -9.15
N ASN A 59 2.09 1.52 -9.57
CA ASN A 59 2.78 1.02 -10.76
C ASN A 59 4.28 1.41 -10.81
N LEU A 60 4.94 1.39 -9.65
CA LEU A 60 6.38 1.48 -9.56
C LEU A 60 6.98 0.08 -9.53
N THR A 61 8.04 -0.10 -10.29
CA THR A 61 8.85 -1.34 -10.24
C THR A 61 10.16 -1.12 -9.49
N THR A 62 10.62 0.14 -9.40
CA THR A 62 11.86 0.50 -8.73
C THR A 62 11.73 1.85 -8.05
N LYS A 63 12.58 2.10 -7.05
CA LYS A 63 12.63 3.39 -6.37
C LYS A 63 13.09 4.47 -7.36
N PRO A 64 12.27 5.50 -7.64
CA PRO A 64 12.64 6.59 -8.53
C PRO A 64 13.79 7.39 -7.92
N LYS A 65 14.67 7.91 -8.78
CA LYS A 65 15.76 8.80 -8.34
C LYS A 65 15.20 10.21 -8.18
N GLY A 66 15.13 10.68 -6.94
CA GLY A 66 14.70 12.04 -6.60
C GLY A 66 13.28 12.11 -6.02
N LYS A 67 12.61 13.24 -6.24
CA LYS A 67 11.27 13.51 -5.69
C LYS A 67 10.22 12.69 -6.43
N TRP A 68 9.37 12.02 -5.66
CA TRP A 68 8.23 11.29 -6.19
C TRP A 68 6.93 11.82 -5.60
N TYR A 69 5.93 11.98 -6.46
CA TYR A 69 4.59 12.40 -6.09
C TYR A 69 3.61 11.26 -6.40
N CYS A 70 2.63 11.05 -5.53
CA CYS A 70 1.59 10.05 -5.74
C CYS A 70 0.63 10.45 -6.88
N PRO A 71 -0.08 9.50 -7.52
CA PRO A 71 -0.99 9.81 -8.62
C PRO A 71 -2.08 10.82 -8.22
N ARG A 72 -2.55 10.80 -6.96
CA ARG A 72 -3.51 11.79 -6.43
C ARG A 72 -2.94 13.21 -6.46
N CYS A 73 -1.71 13.38 -5.97
CA CYS A 73 -1.03 14.68 -5.95
C CYS A 73 -0.64 15.16 -7.35
N ARG A 74 -0.31 14.24 -8.28
CA ARG A 74 -0.04 14.58 -9.68
C ARG A 74 -1.31 15.04 -10.40
N LEU A 75 -2.44 14.38 -10.15
CA LEU A 75 -3.73 14.72 -10.77
C LEU A 75 -4.31 16.03 -10.23
N ASN A 76 -4.09 16.34 -8.94
CA ASN A 76 -4.58 17.58 -8.33
C ASN A 76 -3.86 18.84 -8.86
N GLN A 77 -2.79 18.69 -9.64
CA GLN A 77 -2.15 19.81 -10.37
C GLN A 77 -2.87 20.15 -11.67
N CYS A 78 -3.84 19.31 -12.08
CA CYS A 78 -4.71 19.50 -13.23
C CYS A 78 -6.18 19.38 -12.83
N SER A 79 -6.60 20.02 -11.74
CA SER A 79 -8.03 20.23 -11.52
C SER A 79 -8.44 21.60 -12.08
N PRO A 80 -9.31 21.68 -13.10
CA PRO A 80 -10.01 22.92 -13.48
C PRO A 80 -11.00 23.41 -12.39
N ALA A 81 -10.97 22.86 -11.17
CA ALA A 81 -11.79 23.30 -10.04
C ALA A 81 -11.46 24.71 -9.50
N SER A 82 -10.61 25.48 -10.19
CA SER A 82 -10.57 26.95 -10.04
C SER A 82 -11.67 27.68 -10.84
N TYR A 83 -12.45 27.00 -11.69
CA TYR A 83 -13.70 27.55 -12.23
C TYR A 83 -14.78 27.49 -11.14
N LYS A 84 -14.67 28.38 -10.14
CA LYS A 84 -15.86 28.88 -9.45
C LYS A 84 -16.56 29.81 -10.43
N GLY A 85 -17.60 29.30 -11.08
CA GLY A 85 -18.69 30.13 -11.58
C GLY A 85 -19.49 30.73 -10.44
#